data_AF-A0A2H0GBK4-F1
#
_entry.id   AF-A0A2H0GBK4-F1
#
_cell.length_a   1.000
_cell.length_b   1.000
_cell.length_c   1.000
_cell.angle_alpha   90.00
_cell.angle_beta   90.00
_cell.angle_gamma   90.00
#
_symmetry.space_group_name_H-M   'P 1'
#
loop_
_entity.id
_entity.type
_entity.pdbx_description
1 polymer ?
#
loop_
_entity_poly.entity_id
_entity_poly.type
_entity_poly.pdbx_seq_one_letter_code
_entity_poly.pdbx_strand_id
1 'polypeptide(L)'
;GGGGNDAFILKFSNTGVRLWATYYGGSGDDLGYSITADGSGNVFVTGRTYSNNLSTLNPGGGAYFQGAFGGGSDAFILKFTNTGVRLWATYYGGIGTDFFSSYDNLETDNCGNIYISFVISSASGLTLQSPCDAGGYFDNTYNGVKDIILLSFNNTGVLLWGTFIGGDGSDFRSPLAIDVNNNVFLSGEWTQVTNNATYPLTNPGGGAYYDGTFNGGGDDAFMMKFETNSPSHTLVATNETSCGTNDGTATFSVSGLCPPIDYIWSNGSQTLASTDTFSIINNLPPGLYTITAYSGCDSIIDSVQVNTSLSVSMITQNISICQGDSVVINGNSYTATGNYNDTIVGGAANGCDSIVTT
;
A
#
# COMPACT_ATOMS: atom_id res chain seq x y z
N GLY A 1 -25.79 20.81 17.18
CA GLY A 1 -27.16 21.25 17.47
C GLY A 1 -27.16 22.33 18.51
N GLY A 2 -26.45 23.44 18.27
CA GLY A 2 -26.32 24.54 19.22
C GLY A 2 -25.95 25.88 18.59
N GLY A 3 -25.40 25.88 17.37
CA GLY A 3 -25.09 27.06 16.55
C GLY A 3 -26.10 27.32 15.42
N GLY A 4 -25.71 28.15 14.44
CA GLY A 4 -26.59 28.65 13.38
C GLY A 4 -26.87 27.62 12.28
N ASN A 5 -25.82 26.99 11.75
CA ASN A 5 -25.89 25.90 10.79
C ASN A 5 -25.28 24.61 11.40
N ASP A 6 -25.95 23.47 11.25
CA ASP A 6 -25.42 22.15 11.64
C ASP A 6 -25.47 21.19 10.45
N ALA A 7 -24.51 20.26 10.37
CA ALA A 7 -24.56 19.20 9.36
C ALA A 7 -25.71 18.24 9.70
N PHE A 8 -26.43 17.76 8.68
CA PHE A 8 -27.50 16.79 8.86
C PHE A 8 -27.27 15.56 7.98
N ILE A 9 -27.26 14.39 8.62
CA ILE A 9 -27.00 13.10 7.96
C ILE A 9 -28.29 12.27 8.02
N LEU A 10 -28.68 11.74 6.87
CA LEU A 10 -29.88 10.92 6.69
C LEU A 10 -29.52 9.64 5.96
N LYS A 11 -30.06 8.51 6.44
CA LYS A 11 -30.03 7.24 5.71
C LYS A 11 -31.45 6.76 5.43
N PHE A 12 -31.70 6.38 4.19
CA PHE A 12 -32.96 5.79 3.75
C PHE A 12 -32.73 4.37 3.22
N SER A 13 -33.79 3.55 3.21
CA SER A 13 -33.84 2.34 2.39
C SER A 13 -33.99 2.72 0.91
N ASN A 14 -33.76 1.76 0.01
CA ASN A 14 -33.99 1.94 -1.43
C ASN A 14 -35.46 2.21 -1.78
N THR A 15 -36.38 1.99 -0.84
CA THR A 15 -37.81 2.30 -0.98
C THR A 15 -38.18 3.65 -0.34
N GLY A 16 -37.20 4.45 0.09
CA GLY A 16 -37.42 5.77 0.69
C GLY A 16 -37.79 5.76 2.18
N VAL A 17 -37.64 4.65 2.89
CA VAL A 17 -37.92 4.59 4.34
C VAL A 17 -36.70 5.09 5.11
N ARG A 18 -36.86 6.14 5.92
CA ARG A 18 -35.77 6.66 6.77
C ARG A 18 -35.34 5.60 7.79
N LEU A 19 -34.12 5.11 7.68
CA LEU A 19 -33.53 4.13 8.59
C LEU A 19 -32.95 4.82 9.83
N TRP A 20 -32.21 5.90 9.65
CA TRP A 20 -31.72 6.75 10.75
C TRP A 20 -31.41 8.17 10.26
N ALA A 21 -31.28 9.07 11.22
CA ALA A 21 -30.89 10.44 10.98
C ALA A 21 -30.15 10.99 12.21
N THR A 22 -29.22 11.90 11.99
CA THR A 22 -28.61 12.69 13.07
C THR A 22 -28.22 14.05 12.54
N TYR A 23 -28.13 15.03 13.43
CA TYR A 23 -27.39 16.27 13.16
C TYR A 23 -26.01 16.18 13.81
N TYR A 24 -25.08 16.99 13.34
CA TYR A 24 -23.74 17.07 13.88
C TYR A 24 -23.21 18.50 13.81
N GLY A 25 -22.82 19.04 14.97
CA GLY A 25 -22.31 20.39 15.10
C GLY A 25 -22.30 20.86 16.56
N GLY A 26 -21.66 21.99 16.80
CA GLY A 26 -21.36 22.62 18.09
C GLY A 26 -22.04 23.98 18.24
N SER A 27 -21.31 24.97 18.75
CA SER A 27 -21.80 26.32 19.03
C SER A 27 -21.69 27.30 17.85
N GLY A 28 -20.85 27.01 16.86
CA GLY A 28 -20.66 27.78 15.64
C GLY A 28 -21.42 27.16 14.46
N ASP A 29 -21.08 27.59 13.25
CA ASP A 29 -21.58 26.98 12.02
C ASP A 29 -20.79 25.72 11.69
N ASP A 30 -21.50 24.65 11.32
CA ASP A 30 -20.95 23.34 11.00
C ASP A 30 -21.57 22.86 9.69
N LEU A 31 -20.80 22.93 8.61
CA LEU A 31 -21.25 22.70 7.25
C LEU A 31 -20.75 21.34 6.78
N GLY A 32 -21.67 20.40 6.53
CA GLY A 32 -21.34 19.13 5.88
C GLY A 32 -21.19 19.34 4.37
N TYR A 33 -20.05 18.93 3.80
CA TYR A 33 -19.73 19.16 2.39
C TYR A 33 -19.70 17.89 1.55
N SER A 34 -19.28 16.76 2.10
CA SER A 34 -19.26 15.50 1.36
C SER A 34 -19.56 14.29 2.25
N ILE A 35 -20.08 13.23 1.62
CA ILE A 35 -20.48 11.99 2.25
C ILE A 35 -20.22 10.81 1.31
N THR A 36 -19.64 9.74 1.82
CA THR A 36 -19.41 8.49 1.08
C THR A 36 -19.59 7.28 2.01
N ALA A 37 -19.50 6.06 1.47
CA ALA A 37 -19.61 4.83 2.25
C ALA A 37 -18.62 3.75 1.80
N ASP A 38 -18.12 2.96 2.77
CA ASP A 38 -17.31 1.77 2.48
C ASP A 38 -18.18 0.58 2.03
N GLY A 39 -17.53 -0.52 1.64
CA GLY A 39 -18.21 -1.76 1.24
C GLY A 39 -19.05 -2.42 2.35
N SER A 40 -18.86 -2.05 3.62
CA SER A 40 -19.70 -2.48 4.75
C SER A 40 -20.89 -1.54 5.02
N GLY A 41 -20.99 -0.45 4.24
CA GLY A 41 -21.99 0.60 4.36
C GLY A 41 -21.75 1.54 5.55
N ASN A 42 -20.55 1.53 6.15
CA ASN A 42 -20.14 2.57 7.11
C ASN A 42 -19.99 3.88 6.35
N VAL A 43 -20.40 4.97 6.99
CA VAL A 43 -20.53 6.27 6.34
C VAL A 43 -19.41 7.19 6.81
N PHE A 44 -18.76 7.86 5.86
CA PHE A 44 -17.79 8.91 6.13
C PHE A 44 -18.39 10.26 5.73
N VAL A 45 -18.15 11.28 6.54
CA VAL A 45 -18.63 12.64 6.29
C VAL A 45 -17.50 13.61 6.56
N THR A 46 -17.30 14.54 5.64
CA THR A 46 -16.39 15.66 5.84
C THR A 46 -17.13 16.98 5.76
N GLY A 47 -16.60 17.95 6.47
CA GLY A 47 -17.18 19.27 6.47
C GLY A 47 -16.28 20.30 7.13
N ARG A 48 -16.79 21.53 7.23
CA ARG A 48 -16.10 22.64 7.87
C ARG A 48 -16.82 23.02 9.15
N THR A 49 -16.06 23.37 10.17
CA THR A 49 -16.59 23.79 11.46
C THR A 49 -16.00 25.13 11.87
N TYR A 50 -16.82 25.96 12.51
CA TYR A 50 -16.40 27.12 13.31
C TYR A 50 -16.61 26.88 14.80
N SER A 51 -16.95 25.64 15.18
CA SER A 51 -17.24 25.22 16.54
C SER A 51 -15.97 24.72 17.21
N ASN A 52 -15.68 25.21 18.41
CA ASN A 52 -14.60 24.68 19.24
C ASN A 52 -15.03 23.52 20.15
N ASN A 53 -16.29 23.08 20.03
CA ASN A 53 -16.95 22.13 20.90
C ASN A 53 -17.71 21.03 20.13
N LEU A 54 -17.25 20.65 18.94
CA LEU A 54 -17.72 19.44 18.27
C LEU A 54 -17.55 18.22 19.18
N SER A 55 -18.51 17.30 19.08
CA SER A 55 -18.49 16.04 19.81
C SER A 55 -17.50 15.05 19.17
N THR A 56 -16.20 15.28 19.32
CA THR A 56 -15.16 14.41 18.77
C THR A 56 -15.15 13.01 19.43
N LEU A 57 -14.51 12.04 18.78
CA LEU A 57 -14.39 10.66 19.26
C LEU A 57 -13.08 10.05 18.77
N ASN A 58 -12.17 9.77 19.70
CA ASN A 58 -10.96 8.99 19.44
C ASN A 58 -11.24 7.50 19.68
N PRO A 59 -11.23 6.64 18.63
CA PRO A 59 -11.41 5.20 18.81
C PRO A 59 -10.16 4.48 19.33
N GLY A 60 -9.01 5.16 19.42
CA GLY A 60 -7.71 4.53 19.67
C GLY A 60 -7.15 3.86 18.41
N GLY A 61 -6.26 2.88 18.57
CA GLY A 61 -5.74 2.09 17.46
C GLY A 61 -4.88 2.86 16.44
N GLY A 62 -4.35 4.03 16.83
CA GLY A 62 -3.56 4.90 15.95
C GLY A 62 -4.38 5.82 15.05
N ALA A 63 -5.71 5.82 15.17
CA ALA A 63 -6.55 6.75 14.43
C ALA A 63 -6.12 8.20 14.71
N TYR A 64 -6.06 9.01 13.65
CA TYR A 64 -5.75 10.42 13.78
C TYR A 64 -6.79 11.10 14.67
N PHE A 65 -6.32 11.90 15.61
CA PHE A 65 -7.21 12.59 16.52
C PHE A 65 -6.66 13.97 16.90
N GLN A 66 -7.31 14.98 16.34
CA GLN A 66 -7.25 16.35 16.81
C GLN A 66 -8.54 16.62 17.59
N GLY A 67 -8.40 16.73 18.92
CA GLY A 67 -9.53 16.94 19.82
C GLY A 67 -9.94 18.40 20.02
N ALA A 68 -9.13 19.35 19.52
CA ALA A 68 -9.33 20.78 19.70
C ALA A 68 -9.27 21.52 18.37
N PHE A 69 -10.11 22.53 18.25
CA PHE A 69 -10.18 23.46 17.13
C PHE A 69 -8.91 24.31 17.06
N GLY A 70 -8.26 24.33 15.90
CA GLY A 70 -6.94 24.89 15.68
C GLY A 70 -6.95 26.39 15.34
N GLY A 71 -7.92 26.86 14.56
CA GLY A 71 -7.83 28.18 13.94
C GLY A 71 -9.15 28.94 13.76
N GLY A 72 -9.33 29.57 12.59
CA GLY A 72 -10.53 30.33 12.24
C GLY A 72 -11.69 29.44 11.76
N SER A 73 -11.37 28.29 11.19
CA SER A 73 -12.26 27.17 10.89
C SER A 73 -11.40 25.96 10.55
N ASP A 74 -11.85 24.77 10.92
CA ASP A 74 -11.14 23.54 10.63
C ASP A 74 -12.02 22.63 9.77
N ALA A 75 -11.39 21.65 9.12
CA ALA A 75 -12.13 20.50 8.65
C ALA A 75 -12.62 19.67 9.86
N PHE A 76 -13.73 18.96 9.69
CA PHE A 76 -14.08 17.84 10.52
C PHE A 76 -14.21 16.59 9.66
N ILE A 77 -13.86 15.44 10.24
CA ILE A 77 -13.99 14.13 9.61
C ILE A 77 -14.77 13.24 10.57
N LEU A 78 -15.86 12.64 10.08
CA LEU A 78 -16.73 11.75 10.84
C LEU A 78 -16.78 10.37 10.19
N LYS A 79 -16.88 9.33 11.02
CA LYS A 79 -17.25 7.99 10.61
C LYS A 79 -18.41 7.46 11.45
N PHE A 80 -19.40 6.87 10.80
CA PHE A 80 -20.51 6.17 11.43
C PHE A 80 -20.62 4.73 10.92
N THR A 81 -21.12 3.81 11.75
CA THR A 81 -21.56 2.50 11.29
C THR A 81 -22.72 2.65 10.32
N ASN A 82 -23.02 1.57 9.58
CA ASN A 82 -24.19 1.52 8.72
C ASN A 82 -25.54 1.70 9.46
N THR A 83 -25.55 1.56 10.79
CA THR A 83 -26.69 1.78 11.70
C THR A 83 -26.69 3.14 12.40
N GLY A 84 -25.72 4.01 12.13
CA GLY A 84 -25.67 5.38 12.67
C GLY A 84 -24.92 5.52 14.00
N VAL A 85 -24.13 4.53 14.43
CA VAL A 85 -23.26 4.64 15.62
C VAL A 85 -21.96 5.31 15.22
N ARG A 86 -21.57 6.39 15.89
CA ARG A 86 -20.30 7.09 15.60
C ARG A 86 -19.09 6.22 15.99
N LEU A 87 -18.15 6.08 15.07
CA LEU A 87 -16.91 5.31 15.25
C LEU A 87 -15.69 6.22 15.40
N TRP A 88 -15.67 7.34 14.68
CA TRP A 88 -14.55 8.29 14.68
C TRP A 88 -15.08 9.69 14.43
N ALA A 89 -14.51 10.67 15.12
CA ALA A 89 -14.75 12.07 14.83
C ALA A 89 -13.58 12.93 15.28
N THR A 90 -13.06 13.74 14.37
CA THR A 90 -11.88 14.57 14.61
C THR A 90 -12.02 15.91 13.91
N TYR A 91 -11.35 16.92 14.45
CA TYR A 91 -10.96 18.08 13.64
C TYR A 91 -9.81 17.68 12.71
N TYR A 92 -9.56 18.48 11.69
CA TYR A 92 -8.31 18.50 10.96
C TYR A 92 -8.07 19.93 10.50
N GLY A 93 -7.11 20.61 11.11
CA GLY A 93 -6.88 22.01 10.79
C GLY A 93 -5.70 22.61 11.53
N GLY A 94 -5.17 23.68 10.96
CA GLY A 94 -4.04 24.43 11.49
C GLY A 94 -4.49 25.62 12.32
N ILE A 95 -3.58 26.57 12.55
CA ILE A 95 -3.93 27.86 13.18
C ILE A 95 -4.66 28.82 12.22
N GLY A 96 -4.67 28.48 10.93
CA GLY A 96 -5.25 29.26 9.85
C GLY A 96 -6.75 29.07 9.70
N THR A 97 -7.26 29.35 8.50
CA THR A 97 -8.64 29.02 8.15
C THR A 97 -8.62 27.94 7.08
N ASP A 98 -9.27 26.82 7.35
CA ASP A 98 -9.34 25.67 6.46
C ASP A 98 -10.74 25.56 5.86
N PHE A 99 -10.82 25.52 4.53
CA PHE A 99 -12.05 25.68 3.77
C PHE A 99 -12.25 24.49 2.82
N PHE A 100 -13.42 23.86 2.87
CA PHE A 100 -13.89 23.03 1.76
C PHE A 100 -14.44 23.93 0.66
N SER A 101 -14.00 23.69 -0.58
CA SER A 101 -14.74 24.12 -1.75
C SER A 101 -16.00 23.26 -1.87
N SER A 102 -17.12 23.84 -2.29
CA SER A 102 -18.47 23.31 -2.08
C SER A 102 -18.85 21.95 -2.74
N TYR A 103 -17.92 21.10 -3.19
CA TYR A 103 -18.20 19.95 -4.07
C TYR A 103 -17.28 18.75 -3.78
N ASP A 104 -17.82 17.52 -3.70
CA ASP A 104 -17.19 16.20 -3.83
C ASP A 104 -15.69 16.06 -3.46
N ASN A 105 -15.38 16.40 -2.20
CA ASN A 105 -14.02 16.45 -1.65
C ASN A 105 -13.66 15.22 -0.78
N LEU A 106 -14.40 14.11 -0.92
CA LEU A 106 -14.22 12.89 -0.14
C LEU A 106 -14.55 11.67 -0.98
N GLU A 107 -13.58 10.78 -1.16
CA GLU A 107 -13.72 9.53 -1.91
C GLU A 107 -13.27 8.32 -1.09
N THR A 108 -13.71 7.12 -1.47
CA THR A 108 -13.35 5.86 -0.79
C THR A 108 -12.87 4.83 -1.80
N ASP A 109 -11.75 4.16 -1.53
CA ASP A 109 -11.25 3.07 -2.38
C ASP A 109 -11.92 1.73 -2.08
N ASN A 110 -11.55 0.72 -2.86
CA ASN A 110 -12.03 -0.65 -2.67
C ASN A 110 -11.63 -1.27 -1.31
N CYS A 111 -10.63 -0.71 -0.63
CA CYS A 111 -10.14 -1.11 0.68
C CYS A 111 -10.89 -0.42 1.84
N GLY A 112 -11.71 0.58 1.53
CA GLY A 112 -12.38 1.43 2.51
C GLY A 112 -11.48 2.55 3.07
N ASN A 113 -10.30 2.78 2.49
CA ASN A 113 -9.50 3.97 2.77
C ASN A 113 -10.20 5.18 2.16
N ILE A 114 -10.05 6.33 2.80
CA ILE A 114 -10.67 7.57 2.36
C ILE A 114 -9.62 8.57 1.88
N TYR A 115 -9.98 9.32 0.85
CA TYR A 115 -9.21 10.44 0.34
C TYR A 115 -9.99 11.72 0.54
N ILE A 116 -9.36 12.72 1.14
CA ILE A 116 -10.00 13.98 1.49
C ILE A 116 -9.17 15.11 0.92
N SER A 117 -9.83 16.08 0.29
CA SER A 117 -9.19 17.31 -0.15
C SER A 117 -9.90 18.53 0.41
N PHE A 118 -9.14 19.59 0.69
CA PHE A 118 -9.69 20.91 0.99
C PHE A 118 -8.58 21.95 0.87
N VAL A 119 -8.92 23.21 1.09
CA VAL A 119 -8.00 24.34 0.94
C VAL A 119 -7.58 24.84 2.32
N ILE A 120 -6.29 25.08 2.50
CA ILE A 120 -5.73 25.65 3.73
C ILE A 120 -5.18 27.04 3.44
N SER A 121 -5.15 27.90 4.46
CA SER A 121 -4.52 29.22 4.38
C SER A 121 -3.24 29.34 5.22
N SER A 122 -2.82 28.25 5.86
CA SER A 122 -1.59 28.15 6.65
C SER A 122 -1.25 26.70 6.93
N ALA A 123 0.02 26.32 6.77
CA ALA A 123 0.49 25.00 7.20
C ALA A 123 0.82 24.89 8.70
N SER A 124 0.80 26.02 9.43
CA SER A 124 1.18 26.01 10.85
C SER A 124 0.17 25.24 11.69
N GLY A 125 0.63 24.22 12.41
CA GLY A 125 -0.21 23.37 13.26
C GLY A 125 -0.85 22.20 12.52
N LEU A 126 -0.68 22.09 11.20
CA LEU A 126 -1.11 20.92 10.46
C LEU A 126 -0.14 19.76 10.68
N THR A 127 -0.70 18.56 10.74
CA THR A 127 0.07 17.31 10.68
C THR A 127 0.07 16.84 9.23
N LEU A 128 1.21 16.39 8.71
CA LEU A 128 1.31 15.65 7.46
C LEU A 128 2.12 14.38 7.71
N GLN A 129 1.87 13.37 6.91
CA GLN A 129 2.65 12.13 6.91
C GLN A 129 3.10 11.88 5.47
N SER A 130 4.39 11.60 5.28
CA SER A 130 4.88 11.17 3.97
C SER A 130 4.30 9.80 3.61
N PRO A 131 4.03 9.52 2.32
CA PRO A 131 3.68 8.17 1.90
C PRO A 131 4.78 7.18 2.31
N CYS A 132 4.36 5.97 2.66
CA CYS A 132 5.27 4.89 3.01
C CYS A 132 6.03 4.36 1.77
N ASP A 133 5.47 4.57 0.58
CA ASP A 133 5.99 4.05 -0.68
C ASP A 133 7.13 4.92 -1.18
N ALA A 134 8.29 4.29 -1.40
CA ALA A 134 9.45 4.97 -1.95
C ALA A 134 9.15 5.56 -3.34
N GLY A 135 9.34 6.87 -3.48
CA GLY A 135 9.10 7.58 -4.74
C GLY A 135 7.66 8.11 -4.91
N GLY A 136 6.78 7.93 -3.93
CA GLY A 136 5.48 8.59 -3.91
C GLY A 136 5.62 10.12 -3.89
N TYR A 137 4.71 10.83 -4.57
CA TYR A 137 4.67 12.28 -4.53
C TYR A 137 4.38 12.76 -3.10
N PHE A 138 5.19 13.69 -2.61
CA PHE A 138 5.02 14.30 -1.30
C PHE A 138 5.59 15.72 -1.32
N ASP A 139 4.70 16.68 -1.14
CA ASP A 139 5.05 18.06 -0.86
C ASP A 139 4.54 18.43 0.53
N ASN A 140 5.46 18.90 1.38
CA ASN A 140 5.17 19.42 2.71
C ASN A 140 5.44 20.91 2.83
N THR A 141 5.66 21.58 1.69
CA THR A 141 5.90 23.01 1.61
C THR A 141 4.60 23.71 1.26
N TYR A 142 4.20 24.64 2.11
CA TYR A 142 3.11 25.54 1.80
C TYR A 142 3.62 26.72 0.99
N ASN A 143 3.17 26.84 -0.25
CA ASN A 143 3.60 27.85 -1.19
C ASN A 143 2.45 28.85 -1.45
N GLY A 144 2.76 30.14 -1.54
CA GLY A 144 1.74 31.15 -1.81
C GLY A 144 0.76 31.45 -0.66
N VAL A 145 -0.51 31.68 -1.02
CA VAL A 145 -1.55 32.25 -0.13
C VAL A 145 -2.60 31.23 0.28
N LYS A 146 -2.81 30.20 -0.53
CA LYS A 146 -3.67 29.06 -0.23
C LYS A 146 -3.16 27.86 -1.02
N ASP A 147 -3.10 26.72 -0.36
CA ASP A 147 -2.80 25.44 -1.01
C ASP A 147 -3.96 24.47 -0.81
N ILE A 148 -4.10 23.55 -1.74
CA ILE A 148 -4.93 22.37 -1.55
C ILE A 148 -4.13 21.37 -0.72
N ILE A 149 -4.76 20.78 0.29
CA ILE A 149 -4.25 19.62 1.00
C ILE A 149 -5.00 18.38 0.48
N LEU A 150 -4.27 17.32 0.17
CA LEU A 150 -4.82 16.00 -0.13
C LEU A 150 -4.36 15.01 0.94
N LEU A 151 -5.31 14.35 1.59
CA LEU A 151 -5.09 13.43 2.69
C LEU A 151 -5.61 12.04 2.35
N SER A 152 -4.93 11.03 2.84
CA SER A 152 -5.41 9.64 2.82
C SER A 152 -5.45 9.07 4.23
N PHE A 153 -6.56 8.45 4.60
CA PHE A 153 -6.72 7.72 5.85
C PHE A 153 -7.17 6.30 5.56
N ASN A 154 -6.72 5.34 6.37
CA ASN A 154 -7.26 4.00 6.27
C ASN A 154 -8.70 3.92 6.83
N ASN A 155 -9.37 2.77 6.63
CA ASN A 155 -10.73 2.58 7.10
C ASN A 155 -10.86 2.66 8.65
N THR A 156 -9.77 2.62 9.42
CA THR A 156 -9.79 2.81 10.89
C THR A 156 -9.56 4.26 11.33
N GLY A 157 -9.29 5.17 10.39
CA GLY A 157 -9.02 6.59 10.64
C GLY A 157 -7.54 6.92 10.88
N VAL A 158 -6.61 5.98 10.65
CA VAL A 158 -5.16 6.26 10.71
C VAL A 158 -4.77 7.08 9.49
N LEU A 159 -4.08 8.21 9.68
CA LEU A 159 -3.51 9.00 8.58
C LEU A 159 -2.41 8.18 7.89
N LEU A 160 -2.61 7.85 6.62
CA LEU A 160 -1.63 7.11 5.82
C LEU A 160 -0.59 8.08 5.23
N TRP A 161 -1.07 9.16 4.63
CA TRP A 161 -0.24 10.23 4.11
C TRP A 161 -1.05 11.51 3.91
N GLY A 162 -0.35 12.63 3.75
CA GLY A 162 -0.92 13.90 3.33
C GLY A 162 0.09 14.72 2.56
N THR A 163 -0.36 15.46 1.54
CA THR A 163 0.50 16.32 0.72
C THR A 163 -0.19 17.64 0.44
N PHE A 164 0.61 18.71 0.29
CA PHE A 164 0.14 19.92 -0.36
C PHE A 164 0.14 19.76 -1.87
N ILE A 165 -0.73 20.53 -2.50
CA ILE A 165 -0.96 20.65 -3.92
C ILE A 165 -1.18 22.13 -4.18
N GLY A 166 -0.23 22.73 -4.90
CA GLY A 166 -0.29 24.13 -5.25
C GLY A 166 1.08 24.67 -5.60
N GLY A 167 1.10 25.93 -6.00
CA GLY A 167 2.32 26.65 -6.34
C GLY A 167 2.42 27.97 -5.59
N ASP A 168 3.05 28.97 -6.18
CA ASP A 168 3.25 30.27 -5.54
C ASP A 168 2.01 31.18 -5.46
N GLY A 169 0.86 30.71 -5.92
CA GLY A 169 -0.38 31.47 -6.06
C GLY A 169 -1.41 31.16 -4.98
N SER A 170 -2.68 31.11 -5.39
CA SER A 170 -3.78 30.62 -4.56
C SER A 170 -4.45 29.47 -5.28
N ASP A 171 -4.41 28.30 -4.65
CA ASP A 171 -4.93 27.04 -5.15
C ASP A 171 -6.23 26.67 -4.41
N PHE A 172 -7.30 26.42 -5.17
CA PHE A 172 -8.62 26.17 -4.61
C PHE A 172 -9.51 25.38 -5.56
N ARG A 173 -10.68 24.95 -5.05
CA ARG A 173 -11.59 23.96 -5.68
C ARG A 173 -10.85 22.64 -5.85
N SER A 174 -11.20 21.61 -5.08
CA SER A 174 -10.39 20.39 -5.03
C SER A 174 -11.18 19.10 -5.19
N PRO A 175 -12.19 19.00 -6.09
CA PRO A 175 -13.00 17.79 -6.16
C PRO A 175 -12.15 16.56 -6.50
N LEU A 176 -12.56 15.43 -5.95
CA LEU A 176 -11.91 14.14 -6.10
C LEU A 176 -12.75 13.19 -6.93
N ALA A 177 -12.08 12.23 -7.57
CA ALA A 177 -12.71 11.02 -8.09
C ALA A 177 -11.72 9.86 -7.93
N ILE A 178 -12.22 8.63 -7.85
CA ILE A 178 -11.39 7.43 -7.79
C ILE A 178 -11.85 6.43 -8.84
N ASP A 179 -10.90 5.78 -9.53
CA ASP A 179 -11.22 4.72 -10.49
C ASP A 179 -11.20 3.32 -9.85
N VAL A 180 -11.57 2.31 -10.64
CA VAL A 180 -11.62 0.90 -10.21
C VAL A 180 -10.25 0.33 -9.80
N ASN A 181 -9.16 0.95 -10.24
CA ASN A 181 -7.79 0.59 -9.88
C ASN A 181 -7.28 1.41 -8.68
N ASN A 182 -8.17 2.16 -8.00
CA ASN A 182 -7.86 3.05 -6.89
C ASN A 182 -6.96 4.25 -7.26
N ASN A 183 -6.83 4.61 -8.54
CA ASN A 183 -6.15 5.85 -8.91
C ASN A 183 -7.01 7.04 -8.50
N VAL A 184 -6.40 8.01 -7.81
CA VAL A 184 -7.08 9.23 -7.34
C VAL A 184 -6.90 10.33 -8.38
N PHE A 185 -8.02 10.91 -8.81
CA PHE A 185 -8.04 12.08 -9.67
C PHE A 185 -8.40 13.28 -8.82
N LEU A 186 -7.60 14.34 -8.94
CA LEU A 186 -7.84 15.62 -8.30
C LEU A 186 -7.86 16.67 -9.40
N SER A 187 -8.85 17.55 -9.37
CA SER A 187 -8.82 18.77 -10.19
C SER A 187 -8.91 20.00 -9.32
N GLY A 188 -8.55 21.14 -9.89
CA GLY A 188 -8.70 22.40 -9.19
C GLY A 188 -8.38 23.60 -10.03
N GLU A 189 -8.26 24.74 -9.36
CA GLU A 189 -7.97 26.02 -9.98
C GLU A 189 -6.84 26.72 -9.24
N TRP A 190 -6.01 27.44 -9.98
CA TRP A 190 -5.04 28.37 -9.44
C TRP A 190 -5.21 29.77 -10.00
N THR A 191 -4.83 30.74 -9.19
CA THR A 191 -4.79 32.16 -9.53
C THR A 191 -3.53 32.79 -8.96
N GLN A 192 -3.20 34.00 -9.43
CA GLN A 192 -2.08 34.80 -8.91
C GLN A 192 -0.71 34.11 -9.06
N VAL A 193 -0.56 33.26 -10.08
CA VAL A 193 0.70 32.59 -10.42
C VAL A 193 1.77 33.62 -10.76
N THR A 194 2.94 33.53 -10.12
CA THR A 194 4.11 34.35 -10.52
C THR A 194 5.23 33.52 -11.14
N ASN A 195 5.22 32.21 -10.90
CA ASN A 195 6.19 31.26 -11.41
C ASN A 195 5.57 29.87 -11.63
N ASN A 196 5.28 29.54 -12.89
CA ASN A 196 4.73 28.23 -13.31
C ASN A 196 5.55 27.03 -12.82
N ALA A 197 6.87 27.17 -12.63
CA ALA A 197 7.72 26.07 -12.21
C ALA A 197 7.47 25.59 -10.76
N THR A 198 6.68 26.33 -9.99
CA THR A 198 6.29 25.94 -8.62
C THR A 198 5.13 24.95 -8.59
N TYR A 199 4.39 24.81 -9.69
CA TYR A 199 3.22 23.94 -9.74
C TYR A 199 3.61 22.50 -10.08
N PRO A 200 3.07 21.49 -9.39
CA PRO A 200 3.48 20.09 -9.53
C PRO A 200 2.88 19.40 -10.77
N LEU A 201 2.76 20.12 -11.89
CA LEU A 201 2.25 19.56 -13.14
C LEU A 201 3.32 18.73 -13.85
N THR A 202 2.92 17.54 -14.31
CA THR A 202 3.74 16.66 -15.14
C THR A 202 2.96 16.26 -16.38
N ASN A 203 3.60 16.29 -17.55
CA ASN A 203 3.00 15.80 -18.79
C ASN A 203 2.89 14.26 -18.71
N PRO A 204 1.68 13.67 -18.73
CA PRO A 204 1.50 12.23 -18.59
C PRO A 204 1.90 11.45 -19.86
N GLY A 205 2.24 12.13 -20.97
CA GLY A 205 2.61 11.49 -22.22
C GLY A 205 1.41 10.85 -22.94
N GLY A 206 1.68 9.87 -23.81
CA GLY A 206 0.63 9.09 -24.49
C GLY A 206 -0.29 9.87 -25.43
N GLY A 207 0.03 11.13 -25.76
CA GLY A 207 -0.82 12.01 -26.58
C GLY A 207 -1.92 12.72 -25.79
N ALA A 208 -1.91 12.65 -24.45
CA ALA A 208 -2.80 13.44 -23.61
C ALA A 208 -2.56 14.95 -23.82
N TYR A 209 -3.62 15.74 -23.71
CA TYR A 209 -3.49 17.20 -23.66
C TYR A 209 -2.73 17.59 -22.39
N TYR A 210 -1.75 18.48 -22.55
CA TYR A 210 -0.97 19.01 -21.45
C TYR A 210 -0.68 20.49 -21.71
N ASP A 211 -1.07 21.31 -20.74
CA ASP A 211 -0.66 22.69 -20.63
C ASP A 211 -0.09 22.90 -19.23
N GLY A 212 1.22 23.14 -19.17
CA GLY A 212 1.95 23.37 -17.92
C GLY A 212 2.11 24.85 -17.58
N THR A 213 1.39 25.73 -18.27
CA THR A 213 1.56 27.16 -18.14
C THR A 213 0.29 27.85 -17.67
N PHE A 214 0.44 28.83 -16.79
CA PHE A 214 -0.61 29.81 -16.53
C PHE A 214 -0.81 30.69 -17.76
N ASN A 215 -2.01 30.65 -18.34
CA ASN A 215 -2.38 31.30 -19.59
C ASN A 215 -2.90 32.73 -19.41
N GLY A 216 -2.89 33.24 -18.17
CA GLY A 216 -3.39 34.56 -17.83
C GLY A 216 -4.91 34.60 -17.67
N GLY A 217 -5.42 35.67 -17.05
CA GLY A 217 -6.82 35.78 -16.67
C GLY A 217 -7.00 35.73 -15.15
N GLY A 218 -8.21 35.37 -14.70
CA GLY A 218 -8.54 35.22 -13.29
C GLY A 218 -8.04 33.90 -12.72
N ASP A 219 -8.54 32.79 -13.27
CA ASP A 219 -8.32 31.43 -12.76
C ASP A 219 -8.00 30.49 -13.94
N ASP A 220 -7.05 29.56 -13.75
CA ASP A 220 -6.77 28.45 -14.67
C ASP A 220 -7.05 27.13 -13.98
N ALA A 221 -7.61 26.17 -14.71
CA ALA A 221 -7.93 24.85 -14.20
C ALA A 221 -6.78 23.87 -14.38
N PHE A 222 -6.67 22.91 -13.46
CA PHE A 222 -5.72 21.83 -13.54
C PHE A 222 -6.37 20.48 -13.21
N MET A 223 -5.71 19.41 -13.63
CA MET A 223 -6.07 18.05 -13.28
C MET A 223 -4.81 17.23 -13.04
N MET A 224 -4.84 16.41 -12.00
CA MET A 224 -3.79 15.46 -11.65
C MET A 224 -4.39 14.08 -11.43
N LYS A 225 -3.57 13.08 -11.71
CA LYS A 225 -3.84 11.68 -11.41
C LYS A 225 -2.72 11.17 -10.50
N PHE A 226 -3.10 10.64 -9.35
CA PHE A 226 -2.24 9.91 -8.45
C PHE A 226 -2.46 8.43 -8.71
N GLU A 227 -1.41 7.76 -9.16
CA GLU A 227 -1.47 6.33 -9.45
C GLU A 227 -1.08 5.53 -8.22
N THR A 228 -1.79 4.44 -7.97
CA THR A 228 -1.34 3.46 -6.99
C THR A 228 -0.21 2.64 -7.61
N ASN A 229 0.97 2.69 -7.02
CA ASN A 229 2.04 1.80 -7.42
C ASN A 229 1.61 0.36 -7.11
N SER A 230 1.61 -0.51 -8.12
CA SER A 230 1.46 -1.93 -7.86
C SER A 230 2.67 -2.40 -7.05
N PRO A 231 2.46 -3.09 -5.92
CA PRO A 231 3.57 -3.66 -5.17
C PRO A 231 4.42 -4.56 -6.05
N SER A 232 5.73 -4.52 -5.85
CA SER A 232 6.70 -5.36 -6.53
C SER A 232 7.46 -6.19 -5.51
N HIS A 233 7.94 -7.36 -5.91
CA HIS A 233 8.65 -8.25 -5.00
C HIS A 233 9.79 -8.98 -5.68
N THR A 234 10.67 -9.53 -4.85
CA THR A 234 11.68 -10.51 -5.23
C THR A 234 11.51 -11.73 -4.34
N LEU A 235 11.48 -12.90 -4.96
CA LEU A 235 11.40 -14.20 -4.30
C LEU A 235 12.58 -15.06 -4.78
N VAL A 236 13.49 -15.39 -3.86
CA VAL A 236 14.64 -16.24 -4.14
C VAL A 236 14.62 -17.44 -3.21
N ALA A 237 14.87 -18.63 -3.75
CA ALA A 237 15.09 -19.82 -2.95
C ALA A 237 16.43 -20.47 -3.25
N THR A 238 16.98 -21.14 -2.25
CA THR A 238 18.10 -22.07 -2.42
C THR A 238 17.60 -23.49 -2.23
N ASN A 239 18.05 -24.37 -3.13
CA ASN A 239 17.85 -25.81 -3.00
C ASN A 239 18.60 -26.35 -1.78
N GLU A 240 18.23 -27.56 -1.35
CA GLU A 240 19.00 -28.29 -0.33
C GLU A 240 20.43 -28.54 -0.84
N THR A 241 21.42 -28.58 0.07
CA THR A 241 22.80 -28.91 -0.31
C THR A 241 22.98 -30.38 -0.65
N SER A 242 22.18 -31.25 -0.03
CA SER A 242 22.13 -32.69 -0.30
C SER A 242 20.80 -33.29 0.15
N CYS A 243 20.52 -34.53 -0.20
CA CYS A 243 19.21 -35.10 0.08
C CYS A 243 18.95 -35.33 1.57
N GLY A 244 17.82 -34.80 2.05
CA GLY A 244 17.34 -35.00 3.41
C GLY A 244 18.02 -34.13 4.44
N THR A 245 18.86 -33.17 4.03
CA THR A 245 19.42 -32.17 4.95
C THR A 245 18.39 -31.16 5.40
N ASN A 246 17.33 -30.94 4.62
CA ASN A 246 16.30 -29.94 4.90
C ASN A 246 16.95 -28.59 5.21
N ASP A 247 17.90 -28.16 4.39
CA ASP A 247 18.66 -26.91 4.54
C ASP A 247 18.42 -25.91 3.40
N GLY A 248 17.37 -26.14 2.60
CA GLY A 248 16.88 -25.15 1.65
C GLY A 248 16.43 -23.87 2.37
N THR A 249 16.42 -22.76 1.63
CA THR A 249 15.97 -21.45 2.15
C THR A 249 15.07 -20.77 1.13
N ALA A 250 14.19 -19.89 1.60
CA ALA A 250 13.45 -18.96 0.75
C ALA A 250 13.44 -17.58 1.39
N THR A 251 13.70 -16.55 0.59
CA THR A 251 13.74 -15.15 0.99
C THR A 251 12.78 -14.36 0.11
N PHE A 252 11.90 -13.60 0.75
CA PHE A 252 10.92 -12.74 0.09
C PHE A 252 11.13 -11.30 0.55
N SER A 253 11.27 -10.39 -0.41
CA SER A 253 11.36 -8.95 -0.19
C SER A 253 10.35 -8.23 -1.05
N VAL A 254 9.68 -7.23 -0.50
CA VAL A 254 8.63 -6.46 -1.17
C VAL A 254 8.96 -4.97 -1.15
N SER A 255 8.57 -4.27 -2.21
CA SER A 255 8.55 -2.82 -2.34
C SER A 255 7.15 -2.35 -2.73
N GLY A 256 6.67 -1.28 -2.12
CA GLY A 256 5.34 -0.70 -2.39
C GLY A 256 4.20 -1.21 -1.49
N LEU A 257 4.51 -1.93 -0.39
CA LEU A 257 3.56 -2.15 0.70
C LEU A 257 3.99 -1.35 1.93
N CYS A 258 3.04 -0.68 2.58
CA CYS A 258 3.30 0.03 3.83
C CYS A 258 3.53 -0.95 5.00
N PRO A 259 4.55 -0.76 5.85
CA PRO A 259 4.67 -1.48 7.11
C PRO A 259 3.54 -1.13 8.12
N PRO A 260 3.18 -2.05 9.05
CA PRO A 260 3.70 -3.42 9.16
C PRO A 260 3.17 -4.34 8.06
N ILE A 261 4.02 -5.22 7.55
CA ILE A 261 3.65 -6.23 6.54
C ILE A 261 3.63 -7.58 7.22
N ASP A 262 2.53 -8.29 7.05
CA ASP A 262 2.37 -9.66 7.52
C ASP A 262 2.75 -10.62 6.39
N TYR A 263 3.59 -11.60 6.71
CA TYR A 263 4.02 -12.65 5.80
C TYR A 263 3.50 -14.00 6.27
N ILE A 264 2.93 -14.77 5.35
CA ILE A 264 2.45 -16.13 5.59
C ILE A 264 3.09 -17.06 4.55
N TRP A 265 3.94 -17.97 5.01
CA TRP A 265 4.48 -19.06 4.20
C TRP A 265 3.67 -20.33 4.40
N SER A 266 3.40 -21.06 3.31
CA SER A 266 2.69 -22.34 3.36
C SER A 266 3.22 -23.32 2.31
N ASN A 267 3.25 -24.61 2.66
CA ASN A 267 3.47 -25.72 1.72
C ASN A 267 2.28 -26.70 1.70
N GLY A 268 1.12 -26.25 2.18
CA GLY A 268 -0.09 -27.08 2.33
C GLY A 268 -0.09 -27.99 3.57
N SER A 269 1.05 -28.19 4.24
CA SER A 269 1.14 -28.99 5.48
C SER A 269 1.56 -28.16 6.70
N GLN A 270 2.28 -27.07 6.51
CA GLN A 270 2.76 -26.17 7.55
C GLN A 270 2.50 -24.71 7.16
N THR A 271 2.31 -23.85 8.16
CA THR A 271 2.14 -22.41 7.98
C THR A 271 3.02 -21.65 8.97
N LEU A 272 3.81 -20.70 8.49
CA LEU A 272 4.65 -19.83 9.30
C LEU A 272 4.27 -18.38 9.06
N ALA A 273 4.08 -17.61 10.13
CA ALA A 273 3.70 -16.21 10.07
C ALA A 273 4.74 -15.31 10.75
N SER A 274 5.04 -14.17 10.15
CA SER A 274 5.95 -13.16 10.71
C SER A 274 5.52 -11.75 10.28
N THR A 275 5.81 -10.75 11.11
CA THR A 275 5.57 -9.33 10.81
C THR A 275 6.91 -8.60 10.67
N ASP A 276 7.29 -8.16 9.49
CA ASP A 276 8.57 -7.46 9.28
C ASP A 276 8.57 -6.68 7.94
N THR A 277 9.74 -6.23 7.51
CA THR A 277 10.01 -5.59 6.21
C THR A 277 10.52 -6.58 5.15
N PHE A 278 10.98 -7.76 5.57
CA PHE A 278 11.33 -8.88 4.70
C PHE A 278 11.09 -10.20 5.45
N SER A 279 10.91 -11.30 4.72
CA SER A 279 10.69 -12.61 5.33
C SER A 279 11.69 -13.63 4.80
N ILE A 280 12.34 -14.33 5.73
CA ILE A 280 13.23 -15.46 5.44
C ILE A 280 12.74 -16.69 6.19
N ILE A 281 12.63 -17.80 5.46
CA ILE A 281 12.40 -19.13 6.03
C ILE A 281 13.59 -20.02 5.69
N ASN A 282 14.09 -20.70 6.72
CA ASN A 282 15.27 -21.57 6.65
C ASN A 282 14.88 -23.00 6.97
N ASN A 283 15.80 -23.92 6.69
CA ASN A 283 15.68 -25.34 6.97
C ASN A 283 14.49 -26.00 6.25
N LEU A 284 14.31 -25.65 4.97
CA LEU A 284 13.20 -26.14 4.17
C LEU A 284 13.53 -27.49 3.52
N PRO A 285 12.67 -28.52 3.69
CA PRO A 285 12.69 -29.69 2.84
C PRO A 285 12.30 -29.34 1.39
N PRO A 286 12.52 -30.24 0.42
CA PRO A 286 12.11 -30.03 -0.95
C PRO A 286 10.58 -29.94 -1.05
N GLY A 287 10.09 -29.00 -1.84
CA GLY A 287 8.66 -28.78 -2.00
C GLY A 287 8.32 -27.43 -2.63
N LEU A 288 7.03 -27.26 -2.92
CA LEU A 288 6.45 -25.99 -3.35
C LEU A 288 6.02 -25.18 -2.13
N TYR A 289 6.52 -23.96 -2.04
CA TYR A 289 6.19 -23.02 -0.98
C TYR A 289 5.47 -21.81 -1.58
N THR A 290 4.30 -21.50 -1.04
CA THR A 290 3.55 -20.28 -1.34
C THR A 290 3.80 -19.25 -0.25
N ILE A 291 4.00 -18.01 -0.64
CA ILE A 291 4.09 -16.85 0.25
C ILE A 291 2.94 -15.90 -0.04
N THR A 292 2.32 -15.40 1.03
CA THR A 292 1.38 -14.28 0.98
C THR A 292 1.95 -13.17 1.85
N ALA A 293 2.25 -12.03 1.24
CA ALA A 293 2.60 -10.80 1.94
C ALA A 293 1.43 -9.84 1.85
N TYR A 294 0.97 -9.24 2.95
CA TYR A 294 -0.14 -8.29 2.89
C TYR A 294 0.03 -7.13 3.88
N SER A 295 -0.51 -5.97 3.50
CA SER A 295 -0.60 -4.78 4.34
C SER A 295 -1.97 -4.13 4.14
N GLY A 296 -2.72 -4.03 5.23
CA GLY A 296 -4.11 -3.57 5.18
C GLY A 296 -4.94 -4.47 4.26
N CYS A 297 -5.36 -3.93 3.12
CA CYS A 297 -6.16 -4.62 2.12
C CYS A 297 -5.40 -4.95 0.83
N ASP A 298 -4.10 -4.65 0.76
CA ASP A 298 -3.24 -5.00 -0.37
C ASP A 298 -2.41 -6.25 -0.07
N SER A 299 -2.18 -7.09 -1.08
CA SER A 299 -1.45 -8.35 -0.92
C SER A 299 -0.73 -8.79 -2.17
N ILE A 300 0.43 -9.44 -1.98
CA ILE A 300 1.18 -10.17 -3.00
C ILE A 300 1.15 -11.64 -2.65
N ILE A 301 0.88 -12.48 -3.65
CA ILE A 301 0.98 -13.94 -3.53
C ILE A 301 1.96 -14.43 -4.60
N ASP A 302 2.94 -15.23 -4.19
CA ASP A 302 3.86 -15.90 -5.11
C ASP A 302 4.25 -17.29 -4.58
N SER A 303 4.95 -18.08 -5.39
CA SER A 303 5.40 -19.41 -5.00
C SER A 303 6.78 -19.74 -5.53
N VAL A 304 7.53 -20.55 -4.78
CA VAL A 304 8.87 -20.98 -5.13
C VAL A 304 9.06 -22.48 -4.86
N GLN A 305 9.85 -23.12 -5.72
CA GLN A 305 10.23 -24.52 -5.58
C GLN A 305 11.60 -24.63 -4.90
N VAL A 306 11.67 -25.43 -3.84
CA VAL A 306 12.94 -25.91 -3.26
C VAL A 306 13.14 -27.33 -3.73
N ASN A 307 14.26 -27.60 -4.39
CA ASN A 307 14.60 -28.93 -4.90
C ASN A 307 15.72 -29.57 -4.07
N THR A 308 15.86 -30.88 -4.18
CA THR A 308 17.07 -31.59 -3.76
C THR A 308 18.21 -31.28 -4.72
N SER A 309 19.36 -30.79 -4.23
CA SER A 309 20.57 -30.77 -5.05
C SER A 309 21.14 -32.18 -5.18
N LEU A 310 21.23 -32.68 -6.41
CA LEU A 310 21.90 -33.95 -6.71
C LEU A 310 23.38 -33.67 -6.97
N SER A 311 24.22 -33.90 -5.97
CA SER A 311 25.67 -33.89 -6.17
C SER A 311 26.13 -35.24 -6.72
N VAL A 312 26.48 -35.29 -8.01
CA VAL A 312 27.14 -36.46 -8.59
C VAL A 312 28.62 -36.43 -8.18
N SER A 313 29.03 -37.40 -7.36
CA SER A 313 30.44 -37.55 -7.00
C SER A 313 31.12 -38.52 -7.98
N MET A 314 32.09 -38.02 -8.75
CA MET A 314 32.94 -38.88 -9.59
C MET A 314 34.20 -39.29 -8.82
N ILE A 315 34.53 -40.58 -8.83
CA ILE A 315 35.73 -41.13 -8.19
C ILE A 315 36.53 -41.88 -9.26
N THR A 316 37.70 -41.36 -9.61
CA THR A 316 38.63 -42.08 -10.50
C THR A 316 39.47 -43.07 -9.71
N GLN A 317 39.50 -44.34 -10.12
CA GLN A 317 40.39 -45.35 -9.55
C GLN A 317 41.46 -45.76 -10.57
N ASN A 318 42.73 -45.76 -10.14
CA ASN A 318 43.84 -46.22 -10.98
C ASN A 318 44.20 -47.66 -10.60
N ILE A 319 43.91 -48.61 -11.47
CA ILE A 319 44.21 -50.04 -11.25
C ILE A 319 45.32 -50.46 -12.21
N SER A 320 46.38 -51.09 -11.69
CA SER A 320 47.44 -51.71 -12.49
C SER A 320 47.15 -53.18 -12.74
N ILE A 321 47.06 -53.57 -14.02
CA ILE A 321 46.92 -54.97 -14.46
C ILE A 321 48.28 -55.49 -14.96
N CYS A 322 48.73 -56.64 -14.45
CA CYS A 322 49.94 -57.31 -14.95
C CYS A 322 49.61 -58.27 -16.11
N GLN A 323 50.64 -58.73 -16.83
CA GLN A 323 50.46 -59.60 -17.99
C GLN A 323 49.80 -60.93 -17.58
N GLY A 324 48.55 -61.14 -17.99
CA GLY A 324 47.74 -62.31 -17.67
C GLY A 324 46.58 -62.05 -16.70
N ASP A 325 46.54 -60.86 -16.08
CA ASP A 325 45.48 -60.48 -15.15
C ASP A 325 44.32 -59.76 -15.86
N SER A 326 43.17 -59.67 -15.17
CA SER A 326 42.01 -58.92 -15.62
C SER A 326 41.33 -58.17 -14.48
N VAL A 327 40.73 -57.01 -14.76
CA VAL A 327 39.85 -56.29 -13.84
C VAL A 327 38.39 -56.42 -14.29
N VAL A 328 37.46 -56.58 -13.36
CA VAL A 328 36.02 -56.64 -13.65
C VAL A 328 35.37 -55.31 -13.33
N ILE A 329 34.75 -54.67 -14.32
CA ILE A 329 34.00 -53.41 -14.21
C ILE A 329 32.61 -53.65 -14.81
N ASN A 330 31.53 -53.33 -14.10
CA ASN A 330 30.14 -53.65 -14.47
C ASN A 330 29.90 -55.10 -14.96
N GLY A 331 30.55 -56.08 -14.32
CA GLY A 331 30.46 -57.50 -14.70
C GLY A 331 31.22 -57.89 -15.98
N ASN A 332 31.88 -56.96 -16.66
CA ASN A 332 32.74 -57.21 -17.82
C ASN A 332 34.21 -57.29 -17.40
N SER A 333 34.94 -58.26 -17.93
CA SER A 333 36.37 -58.44 -17.65
C SER A 333 37.23 -57.75 -18.70
N TYR A 334 38.19 -56.93 -18.24
CA TYR A 334 39.09 -56.14 -19.06
C TYR A 334 40.54 -56.52 -18.80
N THR A 335 41.29 -56.78 -19.87
CA THR A 335 42.72 -57.18 -19.84
C THR A 335 43.64 -56.18 -20.55
N ALA A 336 43.09 -55.05 -21.02
CA ALA A 336 43.82 -54.03 -21.76
C ALA A 336 43.77 -52.69 -21.02
N THR A 337 44.78 -51.85 -21.22
CA THR A 337 44.81 -50.49 -20.66
C THR A 337 43.77 -49.60 -21.34
N GLY A 338 42.99 -48.86 -20.55
CA GLY A 338 41.97 -47.94 -21.05
C GLY A 338 41.23 -47.24 -19.91
N ASN A 339 40.40 -46.27 -20.26
CA ASN A 339 39.45 -45.63 -19.35
C ASN A 339 38.10 -46.35 -19.48
N TYR A 340 37.51 -46.76 -18.35
CA TYR A 340 36.33 -47.63 -18.35
C TYR A 340 35.27 -47.12 -17.38
N ASN A 341 34.25 -46.45 -17.90
CA ASN A 341 33.15 -45.91 -17.09
C ASN A 341 32.23 -47.02 -16.57
N ASP A 342 32.10 -47.16 -15.25
CA ASP A 342 31.00 -47.89 -14.62
C ASP A 342 29.81 -46.95 -14.30
N THR A 343 28.67 -47.51 -13.93
CA THR A 343 27.55 -46.81 -13.31
C THR A 343 26.99 -47.76 -12.26
N ILE A 344 27.26 -47.48 -10.97
CA ILE A 344 26.76 -48.32 -9.88
C ILE A 344 25.25 -48.09 -9.73
N VAL A 345 24.46 -48.97 -10.34
CA VAL A 345 22.99 -48.96 -10.20
C VAL A 345 22.62 -49.78 -8.97
N GLY A 346 22.49 -49.13 -7.82
CA GLY A 346 22.26 -49.81 -6.54
C GLY A 346 22.04 -48.89 -5.35
N GLY A 347 20.87 -48.22 -5.33
CA GLY A 347 20.17 -47.64 -4.19
C GLY A 347 20.97 -47.07 -3.02
N ALA A 348 21.23 -45.75 -3.03
CA ALA A 348 21.34 -45.03 -1.77
C ALA A 348 19.98 -45.10 -1.04
N ALA A 349 19.98 -45.44 0.24
CA ALA A 349 18.79 -45.72 1.05
C ALA A 349 17.76 -44.56 1.13
N ASN A 350 18.09 -43.39 0.58
CA ASN A 350 17.28 -42.17 0.68
C ASN A 350 16.90 -41.54 -0.68
N GLY A 351 17.01 -42.26 -1.81
CA GLY A 351 16.42 -41.81 -3.08
C GLY A 351 17.28 -40.88 -3.96
N CYS A 352 18.60 -40.86 -3.78
CA CYS A 352 19.52 -40.23 -4.74
C CYS A 352 20.26 -41.26 -5.58
N ASP A 353 20.25 -41.06 -6.90
CA ASP A 353 21.11 -41.77 -7.84
C ASP A 353 22.52 -41.16 -7.84
N SER A 354 23.55 -42.00 -7.70
CA SER A 354 24.95 -41.60 -7.79
C SER A 354 25.59 -42.39 -8.93
N ILE A 355 25.86 -41.72 -10.05
CA ILE A 355 26.62 -42.31 -11.15
C ILE A 355 28.11 -42.23 -10.80
N VAL A 356 28.71 -43.37 -10.45
CA VAL A 356 30.16 -43.50 -10.23
C VAL A 356 30.84 -43.88 -11.53
N THR A 357 31.56 -42.95 -12.16
CA THR A 357 32.44 -43.22 -13.31
C THR A 357 33.78 -43.77 -12.82
N THR A 358 34.09 -45.05 -13.05
CA THR A 358 35.41 -45.64 -12.75
C THR A 358 36.48 -45.33 -13.78
#